data_AF-A0A6L9UG24-F1
#
_entry.id   AF-A0A6L9UG24-F1
#
_cell.length_a   1.000
_cell.length_b   1.000
_cell.length_c   1.000
_cell.angle_alpha   90.00
_cell.angle_beta   90.00
_cell.angle_gamma   90.00
#
_symmetry.space_group_name_H-M   'P 1'
#
loop_
_entity.id
_entity.type
_entity.pdbx_description
1 polymer ?
#
loop_
_entity_poly.entity_id
_entity_poly.type
_entity_poly.pdbx_seq_one_letter_code
_entity_poly.pdbx_strand_id
1 'polypeptide(L)'
;MAAKKKKKSAKYTKAGDRDAAREGLLRDAGGFDWGWPAFELVVANTELTRRLVAGGFSGCGYGIIPPDGPPFLSLFGDNLPGMKSALALMKEWTSMSGPNAIRIEIAYDGPGYVLAISQQIELLRWRLSGIDTVRQPLIMATSHIKRIDSRHPNLDLLADYAQQPVAPLWLVVDELPRSVTRAGGSRTYAFTPQWDNAIFLPGIDIYRQLGDRPADTMARTDAEFESRTKAGISANWPPEPERGPASVAAARERRLAASMPKTLHVLRNTNRGASLLLRGQVLGWAKWQVEQAICNLRSVDFLAYQPSSVGKRLAMIEAVRNQVLEPASMDVDLASITSDQLSTQIALDTAYLLRRLEPDREIAEATGDRVRRLQELGYG
;
A
#
# COMPACT_ATOMS: atom_id res chain seq x y z
N MET A 1 -13.63 -43.09 14.36
CA MET A 1 -12.37 -42.44 13.93
C MET A 1 -12.55 -41.89 12.53
N ALA A 2 -12.80 -40.58 12.39
CA ALA A 2 -13.01 -39.94 11.09
C ALA A 2 -11.79 -39.10 10.72
N ALA A 3 -11.12 -39.46 9.63
CA ALA A 3 -9.92 -38.80 9.14
C ALA A 3 -10.23 -37.39 8.62
N LYS A 4 -9.72 -36.37 9.32
CA LYS A 4 -9.76 -34.96 8.87
C LYS A 4 -8.90 -34.80 7.61
N LYS A 5 -9.55 -34.57 6.46
CA LYS A 5 -8.91 -34.06 5.24
C LYS A 5 -8.28 -32.69 5.51
N LYS A 6 -6.95 -32.64 5.61
CA LYS A 6 -6.17 -31.39 5.57
C LYS A 6 -6.40 -30.73 4.21
N LYS A 7 -7.09 -29.58 4.18
CA LYS A 7 -7.07 -28.65 3.05
C LYS A 7 -5.62 -28.14 2.92
N LYS A 8 -4.90 -28.64 1.91
CA LYS A 8 -3.59 -28.12 1.51
C LYS A 8 -3.78 -26.67 1.04
N SER A 9 -3.05 -25.77 1.66
CA SER A 9 -2.96 -24.37 1.27
C SER A 9 -2.40 -24.24 -0.14
N ALA A 10 -2.90 -23.23 -0.86
CA ALA A 10 -2.49 -22.86 -2.21
C ALA A 10 -1.00 -22.49 -2.24
N LYS A 11 -0.15 -23.48 -2.51
CA LYS A 11 1.29 -23.30 -2.79
C LYS A 11 1.65 -24.06 -4.06
N TYR A 12 0.93 -23.75 -5.13
CA TYR A 12 1.27 -24.14 -6.51
C TYR A 12 1.05 -22.91 -7.39
N THR A 13 2.01 -21.98 -7.39
CA THR A 13 2.30 -21.26 -8.63
C THR A 13 2.79 -22.35 -9.59
N LYS A 14 2.01 -22.64 -10.63
CA LYS A 14 2.31 -23.74 -11.56
C LYS A 14 3.68 -23.47 -12.19
N ALA A 15 4.50 -24.52 -12.35
CA ALA A 15 5.81 -24.40 -12.99
C ALA A 15 5.74 -23.66 -14.34
N GLY A 16 4.66 -23.85 -15.11
CA GLY A 16 4.42 -23.15 -16.38
C GLY A 16 4.30 -21.62 -16.28
N ASP A 17 3.80 -21.07 -15.17
CA ASP A 17 3.71 -19.61 -15.01
C ASP A 17 5.10 -18.99 -14.79
N ARG A 18 6.01 -19.72 -14.14
CA ARG A 18 7.40 -19.28 -13.94
C ARG A 18 8.21 -19.35 -15.23
N ASP A 19 7.97 -20.37 -16.04
CA ASP A 19 8.62 -20.52 -17.33
C ASP A 19 8.15 -19.43 -18.30
N ALA A 20 6.84 -19.15 -18.35
CA ALA A 20 6.29 -18.04 -19.14
C ALA A 20 6.80 -16.66 -18.69
N ALA A 21 6.89 -16.41 -17.37
CA ALA A 21 7.47 -15.16 -16.84
C ALA A 21 8.94 -15.01 -17.24
N ARG A 22 9.71 -16.11 -17.17
CA ARG A 22 11.11 -16.13 -17.58
C ARG A 22 11.27 -15.92 -19.09
N GLU A 23 10.42 -16.52 -19.91
CA GLU A 23 10.39 -16.30 -21.36
C GLU A 23 10.04 -14.84 -21.69
N GLY A 24 9.06 -14.26 -21.00
CA GLY A 24 8.71 -12.84 -21.11
C GLY A 24 9.90 -11.93 -20.82
N LEU A 25 10.61 -12.18 -19.72
CA LEU A 25 11.83 -11.44 -19.35
C LEU A 25 12.94 -11.54 -20.40
N LEU A 26 13.18 -12.75 -20.91
CA LEU A 26 14.18 -12.98 -21.96
C LEU A 26 13.79 -12.29 -23.26
N ARG A 27 12.50 -12.32 -23.63
CA ARG A 27 11.97 -11.62 -24.79
C ARG A 27 12.09 -10.10 -24.61
N ASP A 28 11.84 -9.58 -23.41
CA ASP A 28 12.00 -8.16 -23.03
C ASP A 28 13.46 -7.69 -23.14
N ALA A 29 14.42 -8.61 -22.96
CA ALA A 29 15.84 -8.38 -23.15
C ALA A 29 16.38 -7.13 -22.42
N GLY A 30 15.75 -6.76 -21.30
CA GLY A 30 16.10 -5.60 -20.48
C GLY A 30 15.31 -4.32 -20.80
N GLY A 31 14.46 -4.31 -21.83
CA GLY A 31 13.50 -3.25 -22.09
C GLY A 31 12.48 -3.12 -20.96
N PHE A 32 12.10 -1.89 -20.62
CA PHE A 32 11.14 -1.63 -19.56
C PHE A 32 10.51 -0.24 -19.66
N ASP A 33 9.24 -0.13 -19.31
CA ASP A 33 8.55 1.16 -19.18
C ASP A 33 8.12 1.40 -17.74
N TRP A 34 8.65 2.47 -17.13
CA TRP A 34 8.38 2.80 -15.73
C TRP A 34 6.94 3.23 -15.49
N GLY A 35 6.24 3.70 -16.53
CA GLY A 35 4.82 4.02 -16.47
C GLY A 35 3.92 2.79 -16.60
N TRP A 36 4.41 1.68 -17.16
CA TRP A 36 3.59 0.48 -17.35
C TRP A 36 3.17 -0.11 -16.00
N PRO A 37 1.88 -0.45 -15.80
CA PRO A 37 1.42 -0.91 -14.50
C PRO A 37 2.01 -2.29 -14.16
N ALA A 38 2.54 -2.40 -12.94
CA ALA A 38 2.85 -3.66 -12.29
C ALA A 38 1.79 -3.94 -11.22
N PHE A 39 1.32 -5.19 -11.15
CA PHE A 39 0.46 -5.61 -10.04
C PHE A 39 1.33 -5.81 -8.80
N GLU A 40 1.18 -4.91 -7.84
CA GLU A 40 1.92 -4.96 -6.58
C GLU A 40 0.95 -5.06 -5.43
N LEU A 41 1.21 -6.02 -4.55
CA LEU A 41 0.42 -6.27 -3.36
C LEU A 41 1.20 -5.82 -2.13
N VAL A 42 0.61 -4.87 -1.42
CA VAL A 42 1.14 -4.33 -0.17
C VAL A 42 0.28 -4.87 0.97
N VAL A 43 0.87 -5.68 1.86
CA VAL A 43 0.14 -6.34 2.93
C VAL A 43 0.56 -5.79 4.28
N ALA A 44 -0.41 -5.34 5.07
CA ALA A 44 -0.19 -4.98 6.47
C ALA A 44 0.32 -6.16 7.29
N ASN A 45 1.24 -5.89 8.20
CA ASN A 45 1.61 -6.86 9.23
C ASN A 45 0.43 -7.13 10.19
N THR A 46 0.20 -8.39 10.54
CA THR A 46 -0.80 -8.86 11.49
C THR A 46 -0.46 -8.61 12.97
N GLU A 47 0.64 -7.90 13.25
CA GLU A 47 1.20 -7.74 14.59
C GLU A 47 0.23 -7.08 15.59
N LEU A 48 -0.56 -6.09 15.17
CA LEU A 48 -1.57 -5.49 16.05
C LEU A 48 -2.57 -6.53 16.54
N THR A 49 -3.10 -7.35 15.61
CA THR A 49 -4.03 -8.43 15.96
C THR A 49 -3.37 -9.41 16.92
N ARG A 50 -2.11 -9.77 16.70
CA ARG A 50 -1.36 -10.65 17.61
C ARG A 50 -1.26 -10.06 19.02
N ARG A 51 -0.93 -8.77 19.14
CA ARG A 51 -0.79 -8.07 20.42
C ARG A 51 -2.13 -7.90 21.14
N LEU A 52 -3.20 -7.54 20.42
CA LEU A 52 -4.56 -7.44 20.98
C LEU A 52 -5.07 -8.80 21.50
N VAL A 53 -4.83 -9.88 20.75
CA VAL A 53 -5.17 -11.25 21.19
C VAL A 53 -4.36 -11.64 22.43
N ALA A 54 -3.05 -11.36 22.45
CA ALA A 54 -2.20 -11.62 23.61
C ALA A 54 -2.59 -10.77 24.85
N GLY A 55 -3.14 -9.58 24.62
CA GLY A 55 -3.73 -8.71 25.65
C GLY A 55 -5.10 -9.18 26.16
N GLY A 56 -5.72 -10.19 25.53
CA GLY A 56 -7.05 -10.65 25.89
C GLY A 56 -8.14 -9.63 25.58
N PHE A 57 -8.02 -8.88 24.48
CA PHE A 57 -8.96 -7.80 24.15
C PHE A 57 -10.42 -8.29 24.10
N SER A 58 -11.24 -7.70 24.96
CA SER A 58 -12.60 -8.17 25.25
C SER A 58 -13.69 -7.13 24.94
N GLY A 59 -13.34 -5.84 24.88
CA GLY A 59 -14.26 -4.78 24.50
C GLY A 59 -13.69 -3.40 24.75
N CYS A 60 -14.53 -2.37 24.66
CA CYS A 60 -14.14 -1.01 24.98
C CYS A 60 -15.13 -0.33 25.93
N GLY A 61 -14.64 0.63 26.71
CA GLY A 61 -15.45 1.62 27.41
C GLY A 61 -15.26 2.99 26.80
N TYR A 62 -16.26 3.84 26.95
CA TYR A 62 -16.27 5.21 26.43
C TYR A 62 -16.84 6.15 27.48
N GLY A 63 -16.25 7.34 27.55
CA GLY A 63 -16.65 8.35 28.51
C GLY A 63 -16.23 9.74 28.09
N ILE A 64 -16.79 10.73 28.77
CA ILE A 64 -16.49 12.14 28.59
C ILE A 64 -15.64 12.56 29.80
N ILE A 65 -14.59 13.35 29.58
CA ILE A 65 -13.75 13.89 30.67
C ILE A 65 -14.35 15.24 31.10
N PRO A 66 -14.95 15.36 32.29
CA PRO A 66 -15.47 16.64 32.76
C PRO A 66 -14.34 17.56 33.24
N PRO A 67 -14.53 18.90 33.23
CA PRO A 67 -15.63 19.63 32.61
C PRO A 67 -15.42 19.95 31.12
N ASP A 68 -14.16 20.00 30.63
CA ASP A 68 -13.82 20.52 29.29
C ASP A 68 -12.84 19.63 28.49
N GLY A 69 -12.62 18.38 28.92
CA GLY A 69 -11.69 17.48 28.27
C GLY A 69 -12.31 16.76 27.07
N PRO A 70 -11.51 16.44 26.02
CA PRO A 70 -11.99 15.59 24.93
C PRO A 70 -12.39 14.21 25.49
N PRO A 71 -13.38 13.53 24.88
CA PRO A 71 -13.79 12.21 25.34
C PRO A 71 -12.65 11.20 25.24
N PHE A 72 -12.86 10.02 25.82
CA PHE A 72 -11.93 8.92 25.72
C PHE A 72 -12.62 7.62 25.28
N LEU A 73 -11.83 6.77 24.64
CA LEU A 73 -12.11 5.38 24.34
C LEU A 73 -11.04 4.53 25.03
N SER A 74 -11.47 3.66 25.94
CA SER A 74 -10.58 2.71 26.63
C SER A 74 -10.77 1.31 26.07
N LEU A 75 -9.70 0.70 25.57
CA LEU A 75 -9.71 -0.70 25.17
C LEU A 75 -9.39 -1.59 26.37
N PHE A 76 -10.27 -2.54 26.66
CA PHE A 76 -10.12 -3.45 27.80
C PHE A 76 -9.65 -4.83 27.36
N GLY A 77 -8.76 -5.41 28.16
CA GLY A 77 -8.35 -6.81 28.02
C GLY A 77 -8.03 -7.47 29.36
N ASP A 78 -7.68 -8.74 29.29
CA ASP A 78 -7.35 -9.57 30.47
C ASP A 78 -5.87 -9.44 30.89
N ASN A 79 -5.03 -8.80 30.06
CA ASN A 79 -3.59 -8.71 30.28
C ASN A 79 -3.07 -7.31 29.92
N LEU A 80 -2.88 -6.45 30.94
CA LEU A 80 -2.44 -5.07 30.76
C LEU A 80 -1.11 -4.91 29.98
N PRO A 81 -0.02 -5.65 30.29
CA PRO A 81 1.19 -5.63 29.46
C PRO A 81 0.96 -5.88 27.97
N GLY A 82 0.09 -6.84 27.63
CA GLY A 82 -0.26 -7.13 26.23
C GLY A 82 -1.01 -5.97 25.57
N MET A 83 -1.98 -5.38 26.28
CA MET A 83 -2.71 -4.21 25.82
C MET A 83 -1.81 -2.97 25.67
N LYS A 84 -0.89 -2.72 26.61
CA LYS A 84 0.12 -1.66 26.51
C LYS A 84 1.05 -1.87 25.32
N SER A 85 1.42 -3.11 25.02
CA SER A 85 2.21 -3.45 23.83
C SER A 85 1.46 -3.16 22.52
N ALA A 86 0.14 -3.41 22.47
CA ALA A 86 -0.70 -3.03 21.34
C ALA A 86 -0.80 -1.50 21.19
N LEU A 87 -1.02 -0.77 22.30
CA LEU A 87 -1.05 0.70 22.29
C LEU A 87 0.28 1.30 21.85
N ALA A 88 1.41 0.73 22.29
CA ALA A 88 2.73 1.17 21.88
C ALA A 88 2.94 1.03 20.36
N LEU A 89 2.47 -0.07 19.75
CA LEU A 89 2.53 -0.25 18.29
C LEU A 89 1.69 0.80 17.55
N MET A 90 0.47 1.06 18.05
CA MET A 90 -0.39 2.10 17.50
C MET A 90 0.25 3.48 17.62
N LYS A 91 0.93 3.77 18.73
CA LYS A 91 1.67 5.02 18.93
C LYS A 91 2.84 5.14 17.95
N GLU A 92 3.61 4.07 17.75
CA GLU A 92 4.70 4.01 16.75
C GLU A 92 4.19 4.38 15.35
N TRP A 93 3.02 3.85 14.96
CA TRP A 93 2.37 4.18 13.69
C TRP A 93 2.04 5.68 13.57
N THR A 94 1.53 6.30 14.64
CA THR A 94 1.26 7.74 14.65
C THR A 94 2.52 8.58 14.52
N SER A 95 3.63 8.12 15.10
CA SER A 95 4.94 8.79 14.97
C SER A 95 5.51 8.67 13.56
N MET A 96 5.29 7.55 12.86
CA MET A 96 5.83 7.32 11.52
C MET A 96 5.04 8.01 10.39
N SER A 97 3.71 8.05 10.48
CA SER A 97 2.86 8.52 9.37
C SER A 97 1.81 9.57 9.77
N GLY A 98 1.90 10.11 10.98
CA GLY A 98 1.03 11.18 11.46
C GLY A 98 -0.18 10.70 12.30
N PRO A 99 -0.93 11.65 12.88
CA PRO A 99 -1.96 11.38 13.89
C PRO A 99 -3.15 10.54 13.38
N ASN A 100 -3.43 10.57 12.07
CA ASN A 100 -4.50 9.80 11.41
C ASN A 100 -4.12 8.33 11.11
N ALA A 101 -2.96 7.86 11.59
CA ALA A 101 -2.41 6.54 11.25
C ALA A 101 -3.31 5.35 11.67
N ILE A 102 -4.18 5.57 12.65
CA ILE A 102 -5.08 4.58 13.23
C ILE A 102 -6.51 4.96 12.81
N ARG A 103 -7.26 3.98 12.30
CA ARG A 103 -8.69 4.10 12.05
C ARG A 103 -9.43 3.28 13.08
N ILE A 104 -10.44 3.86 13.70
CA ILE A 104 -11.35 3.19 14.62
C ILE A 104 -12.77 3.48 14.14
N GLU A 105 -13.55 2.43 13.96
CA GLU A 105 -14.96 2.52 13.60
C GLU A 105 -15.82 1.76 14.60
N ILE A 106 -16.94 2.34 14.98
CA ILE A 106 -18.00 1.67 15.75
C ILE A 106 -19.27 1.68 14.92
N ALA A 107 -19.70 0.54 14.42
CA ALA A 107 -20.88 0.44 13.56
C ALA A 107 -22.00 -0.36 14.20
N TYR A 108 -23.24 0.10 14.04
CA TYR A 108 -24.42 -0.63 14.45
C TYR A 108 -24.56 -1.96 13.68
N ASP A 109 -24.82 -3.05 14.40
CA ASP A 109 -24.90 -4.42 13.86
C ASP A 109 -26.30 -5.06 14.03
N GLY A 110 -27.28 -4.33 14.59
CA GLY A 110 -28.63 -4.87 14.85
C GLY A 110 -28.92 -5.15 16.33
N PRO A 111 -28.22 -6.08 17.00
CA PRO A 111 -28.38 -6.30 18.44
C PRO A 111 -27.48 -5.39 19.29
N GLY A 112 -26.34 -4.93 18.74
CA GLY A 112 -25.38 -4.05 19.40
C GLY A 112 -24.59 -3.24 18.38
N TYR A 113 -23.29 -3.11 18.65
CA TYR A 113 -22.32 -2.50 17.75
C TYR A 113 -21.14 -3.43 17.49
N VAL A 114 -20.37 -3.12 16.47
CA VAL A 114 -19.08 -3.75 16.14
C VAL A 114 -18.03 -2.66 16.17
N LEU A 115 -16.97 -2.88 16.93
CA LEU A 115 -15.77 -2.05 16.93
C LEU A 115 -14.73 -2.68 16.02
N ALA A 116 -14.22 -1.90 15.09
CA ALA A 116 -13.07 -2.26 14.29
C ALA A 116 -11.91 -1.31 14.59
N ILE A 117 -10.70 -1.89 14.68
CA ILE A 117 -9.44 -1.16 14.85
C ILE A 117 -8.51 -1.58 13.72
N SER A 118 -8.00 -0.62 12.97
CA SER A 118 -7.15 -0.87 11.81
C SER A 118 -6.14 0.27 11.60
N GLN A 119 -5.25 0.08 10.64
CA GLN A 119 -4.42 1.14 10.11
C GLN A 119 -5.21 1.90 9.04
N GLN A 120 -5.03 3.21 8.95
CA GLN A 120 -5.59 3.95 7.81
C GLN A 120 -4.87 3.55 6.51
N ILE A 121 -5.63 3.11 5.51
CA ILE A 121 -5.16 2.50 4.25
C ILE A 121 -4.20 3.41 3.50
N GLU A 122 -4.50 4.70 3.39
CA GLU A 122 -3.64 5.66 2.68
C GLU A 122 -2.29 5.87 3.36
N LEU A 123 -2.29 5.95 4.69
CA LEU A 123 -1.05 6.11 5.47
C LEU A 123 -0.27 4.80 5.57
N LEU A 124 -0.97 3.66 5.60
CA LEU A 124 -0.39 2.34 5.48
C LEU A 124 0.34 2.20 4.13
N ARG A 125 -0.26 2.67 3.03
CA ARG A 125 0.38 2.71 1.71
C ARG A 125 1.71 3.43 1.81
N TRP A 126 1.72 4.67 2.30
CA TRP A 126 2.93 5.47 2.39
C TRP A 126 4.03 4.80 3.23
N ARG A 127 3.68 4.17 4.36
CA ARG A 127 4.66 3.45 5.19
C ARG A 127 5.27 2.23 4.50
N LEU A 128 4.49 1.51 3.69
CA LEU A 128 4.92 0.23 3.13
C LEU A 128 5.53 0.35 1.74
N SER A 129 5.00 1.22 0.88
CA SER A 129 5.51 1.43 -0.47
C SER A 129 6.42 2.66 -0.58
N GLY A 130 6.30 3.65 0.31
CA GLY A 130 6.82 4.99 0.07
C GLY A 130 5.89 5.82 -0.83
N ILE A 131 6.32 7.04 -1.15
CA ILE A 131 5.58 8.00 -1.97
C ILE A 131 5.93 7.77 -3.45
N ASP A 132 4.92 7.58 -4.29
CA ASP A 132 5.02 7.50 -5.77
C ASP A 132 5.94 6.42 -6.37
N THR A 133 6.43 5.48 -5.56
CA THR A 133 7.18 4.29 -6.01
C THR A 133 6.30 3.27 -6.73
N VAL A 134 5.04 3.15 -6.31
CA VAL A 134 4.06 2.18 -6.79
C VAL A 134 2.82 2.89 -7.32
N ARG A 135 2.48 2.58 -8.58
CA ARG A 135 1.40 3.25 -9.32
C ARG A 135 0.02 2.95 -8.76
N GLN A 136 -0.34 1.67 -8.66
CA GLN A 136 -1.65 1.19 -8.20
C GLN A 136 -1.47 -0.02 -7.27
N PRO A 137 -0.96 0.20 -6.04
CA PRO A 137 -0.78 -0.89 -5.10
C PRO A 137 -2.14 -1.42 -4.67
N LEU A 138 -2.30 -2.74 -4.70
CA LEU A 138 -3.36 -3.41 -3.97
C LEU A 138 -2.96 -3.42 -2.50
N ILE A 139 -3.73 -2.73 -1.65
CA ILE A 139 -3.42 -2.64 -0.23
C ILE A 139 -4.33 -3.59 0.54
N MET A 140 -3.74 -4.47 1.31
CA MET A 140 -4.44 -5.34 2.25
C MET A 140 -4.17 -4.86 3.67
N ALA A 141 -5.13 -4.15 4.25
CA ALA A 141 -5.13 -3.82 5.66
C ALA A 141 -5.68 -5.00 6.49
N THR A 142 -5.14 -5.19 7.68
CA THR A 142 -5.64 -6.14 8.67
C THR A 142 -6.37 -5.38 9.77
N SER A 143 -7.67 -5.59 9.87
CA SER A 143 -8.51 -4.98 10.91
C SER A 143 -8.80 -5.99 12.01
N HIS A 144 -8.71 -5.57 13.26
CA HIS A 144 -9.22 -6.34 14.39
C HIS A 144 -10.65 -5.91 14.68
N ILE A 145 -11.58 -6.87 14.64
CA ILE A 145 -13.02 -6.61 14.74
C ILE A 145 -13.57 -7.33 15.97
N LYS A 146 -14.32 -6.60 16.78
CA LYS A 146 -14.90 -7.10 18.02
C LYS A 146 -16.35 -6.61 18.16
N ARG A 147 -17.27 -7.54 18.36
CA ARG A 147 -18.65 -7.21 18.69
C ARG A 147 -18.76 -6.67 20.12
N ILE A 148 -19.58 -5.64 20.27
CA ILE A 148 -19.90 -4.96 21.52
C ILE A 148 -21.41 -5.05 21.71
N ASP A 149 -21.84 -5.83 22.70
CA ASP A 149 -23.25 -5.93 23.10
C ASP A 149 -23.64 -4.75 24.02
N SER A 150 -23.41 -3.51 23.57
CA SER A 150 -23.76 -2.29 24.32
C SER A 150 -24.74 -1.42 23.54
N ARG A 151 -25.65 -0.80 24.28
CA ARG A 151 -26.60 0.24 23.82
C ARG A 151 -26.56 1.47 24.73
N HIS A 152 -25.42 1.68 25.38
CA HIS A 152 -25.32 2.68 26.43
C HIS A 152 -25.45 4.10 25.83
N PRO A 153 -26.25 5.02 26.42
CA PRO A 153 -26.48 6.37 25.89
C PRO A 153 -25.21 7.20 25.65
N ASN A 154 -24.15 6.96 26.41
CA ASN A 154 -22.85 7.61 26.16
C ASN A 154 -22.27 7.34 24.76
N LEU A 155 -22.66 6.24 24.10
CA LEU A 155 -22.25 5.99 22.74
C LEU A 155 -22.98 6.91 21.76
N ASP A 156 -24.25 7.26 22.04
CA ASP A 156 -24.98 8.24 21.25
C ASP A 156 -24.39 9.65 21.42
N LEU A 157 -24.03 10.02 22.65
CA LEU A 157 -23.31 11.27 22.91
C LEU A 157 -21.95 11.32 22.20
N LEU A 158 -21.22 10.21 22.21
CA LEU A 158 -19.94 10.12 21.49
C LEU A 158 -20.14 10.16 19.97
N ALA A 159 -21.23 9.58 19.45
CA ALA A 159 -21.58 9.66 18.05
C ALA A 159 -21.90 11.10 17.63
N ASP A 160 -22.69 11.82 18.43
CA ASP A 160 -22.98 13.23 18.17
C ASP A 160 -21.72 14.11 18.24
N TYR A 161 -20.81 13.81 19.18
CA TYR A 161 -19.49 14.45 19.25
C TYR A 161 -18.64 14.16 17.99
N ALA A 162 -18.61 12.90 17.54
CA ALA A 162 -17.82 12.47 16.38
C ALA A 162 -18.27 13.10 15.05
N GLN A 163 -19.50 13.65 14.98
CA GLN A 163 -20.00 14.36 13.80
C GLN A 163 -19.45 15.79 13.67
N GLN A 164 -18.73 16.31 14.67
CA GLN A 164 -18.12 17.63 14.60
C GLN A 164 -16.95 17.67 13.61
N PRO A 165 -16.66 18.82 12.97
CA PRO A 165 -15.52 18.95 12.05
C PRO A 165 -14.17 18.58 12.66
N VAL A 166 -14.03 18.79 13.98
CA VAL A 166 -12.85 18.46 14.78
C VAL A 166 -13.34 17.79 16.06
N ALA A 167 -13.19 16.47 16.15
CA ALA A 167 -13.75 15.66 17.24
C ALA A 167 -12.68 14.74 17.88
N PRO A 168 -11.60 15.32 18.44
CA PRO A 168 -10.50 14.52 18.94
C PRO A 168 -10.86 13.76 20.21
N LEU A 169 -10.19 12.64 20.44
CA LEU A 169 -10.41 11.83 21.63
C LEU A 169 -9.17 11.08 22.07
N TRP A 170 -9.14 10.71 23.34
CA TRP A 170 -8.06 9.89 23.88
C TRP A 170 -8.33 8.41 23.69
N LEU A 171 -7.41 7.72 23.02
CA LEU A 171 -7.35 6.26 23.03
C LEU A 171 -6.43 5.81 24.17
N VAL A 172 -6.98 5.03 25.08
CA VAL A 172 -6.24 4.42 26.20
C VAL A 172 -6.48 2.92 26.23
N VAL A 173 -5.72 2.22 27.08
CA VAL A 173 -5.93 0.79 27.34
C VAL A 173 -5.98 0.54 28.84
N ASP A 174 -6.74 -0.47 29.24
CA ASP A 174 -6.82 -0.89 30.63
C ASP A 174 -7.08 -2.39 30.78
N GLU A 175 -6.94 -2.90 31.99
CA GLU A 175 -7.28 -4.27 32.38
C GLU A 175 -8.68 -4.31 32.98
N LEU A 176 -9.45 -5.34 32.63
CA LEU A 176 -10.69 -5.63 33.33
C LEU A 176 -10.37 -6.16 34.73
N PRO A 177 -10.95 -5.57 35.79
CA PRO A 177 -10.82 -6.13 37.13
C PRO A 177 -11.29 -7.59 37.13
N ARG A 178 -10.53 -8.49 37.76
CA ARG A 178 -10.86 -9.93 37.82
C ARG A 178 -12.25 -10.23 38.41
N SER A 179 -12.81 -9.28 39.18
CA SER A 179 -14.16 -9.35 39.76
C SER A 179 -15.29 -8.99 38.78
N VAL A 180 -14.97 -8.47 37.59
CA VAL A 180 -15.93 -8.02 36.58
C VAL A 180 -15.86 -8.98 35.39
N THR A 181 -16.77 -9.95 35.35
CA THR A 181 -16.87 -10.94 34.25
C THR A 181 -17.49 -10.37 32.97
N ARG A 182 -18.27 -9.28 33.07
CA ARG A 182 -18.79 -8.48 31.96
C ARG A 182 -18.87 -7.03 32.41
N ALA A 183 -18.28 -6.09 31.66
CA ALA A 183 -18.37 -4.66 31.94
C ALA A 183 -19.82 -4.16 31.74
N GLY A 184 -20.65 -4.33 32.76
CA GLY A 184 -21.89 -3.57 32.92
C GLY A 184 -21.61 -2.38 33.82
N GLY A 185 -22.11 -1.19 33.47
CA GLY A 185 -21.87 0.04 34.22
C GLY A 185 -22.14 -0.16 35.72
N SER A 186 -21.09 -0.06 36.53
CA SER A 186 -21.19 -0.16 37.98
C SER A 186 -21.22 1.25 38.59
N ARG A 187 -22.20 1.52 39.45
CA ARG A 187 -22.22 2.74 40.27
C ARG A 187 -21.09 2.78 41.32
N THR A 188 -20.41 1.66 41.55
CA THR A 188 -19.35 1.53 42.58
C THR A 188 -17.94 1.51 42.01
N TYR A 189 -17.77 1.54 40.69
CA TYR A 189 -16.44 1.55 40.07
C TYR A 189 -16.17 2.92 39.41
N ALA A 190 -15.29 3.71 40.04
CA ALA A 190 -14.72 4.89 39.41
C ALA A 190 -13.61 4.44 38.46
N PHE A 191 -13.89 4.46 37.16
CA PHE A 191 -12.85 4.26 36.15
C PHE A 191 -11.93 5.48 36.12
N THR A 192 -10.64 5.27 36.34
CA THR A 192 -9.61 6.31 36.13
C THR A 192 -8.75 5.87 34.94
N PRO A 193 -8.88 6.54 33.78
CA PRO A 193 -8.11 6.20 32.60
C PRO A 193 -6.61 6.22 32.89
N GLN A 194 -5.88 5.21 32.42
CA GLN A 194 -4.42 5.25 32.41
C GLN A 194 -3.95 6.13 31.25
N TRP A 195 -3.49 7.33 31.57
CA TRP A 195 -3.02 8.31 30.59
C TRP A 195 -1.62 8.01 30.05
N ASP A 196 -0.89 7.10 30.69
CA ASP A 196 0.44 6.69 30.27
C ASP A 196 0.40 6.11 28.86
N ASN A 197 1.05 6.80 27.92
CA ASN A 197 1.06 6.47 26.50
C ASN A 197 -0.30 6.52 25.80
N ALA A 198 -1.27 7.25 26.37
CA ALA A 198 -2.51 7.59 25.68
C ALA A 198 -2.19 8.18 24.29
N ILE A 199 -3.00 7.81 23.30
CA ILE A 199 -2.90 8.33 21.94
C ILE A 199 -4.01 9.35 21.76
N PHE A 200 -3.65 10.57 21.39
CA PHE A 200 -4.62 11.58 21.01
C PHE A 200 -5.02 11.34 19.56
N LEU A 201 -6.23 10.80 19.36
CA LEU A 201 -6.78 10.58 18.05
C LEU A 201 -7.50 11.85 17.55
N PRO A 202 -7.41 12.16 16.26
CA PRO A 202 -8.10 13.32 15.67
C PRO A 202 -9.61 13.10 15.54
N GLY A 203 -10.07 11.85 15.55
CA GLY A 203 -11.48 11.46 15.52
C GLY A 203 -11.67 9.96 15.35
N ILE A 204 -12.91 9.51 15.45
CA ILE A 204 -13.35 8.14 15.16
C ILE A 204 -14.70 8.19 14.44
N ASP A 205 -15.03 7.15 13.68
CA ASP A 205 -16.31 7.05 13.00
C ASP A 205 -17.30 6.21 13.82
N ILE A 206 -18.51 6.73 14.02
CA ILE A 206 -19.59 6.00 14.71
C ILE A 206 -20.86 6.03 13.86
N TYR A 207 -21.32 4.84 13.44
CA TYR A 207 -22.51 4.67 12.62
C TYR A 207 -23.64 4.10 13.45
N ARG A 208 -24.71 4.89 13.64
CA ARG A 208 -25.84 4.54 14.51
C ARG A 208 -26.85 3.62 13.83
N GLN A 209 -26.92 3.66 12.50
CA GLN A 209 -27.84 2.85 11.73
C GLN A 209 -27.10 2.06 10.65
N LEU A 210 -27.71 0.96 10.18
CA LEU A 210 -27.15 0.18 9.07
C LEU A 210 -27.01 1.02 7.79
N GLY A 211 -27.93 1.97 7.56
CA GLY A 211 -27.92 2.85 6.38
C GLY A 211 -26.84 3.93 6.40
N ASP A 212 -26.28 4.26 7.57
CA ASP A 212 -25.25 5.29 7.71
C ASP A 212 -23.84 4.76 7.37
N ARG A 213 -23.70 3.43 7.24
CA ARG A 213 -22.41 2.76 7.06
C ARG A 213 -21.94 2.93 5.61
N PRO A 214 -20.75 3.48 5.37
CA PRO A 214 -20.22 3.59 4.02
C PRO A 214 -19.85 2.19 3.48
N ALA A 215 -19.85 2.05 2.15
CA ALA A 215 -19.58 0.76 1.50
C ALA A 215 -18.19 0.17 1.82
N ASP A 216 -17.24 1.03 2.18
CA ASP A 216 -15.86 0.69 2.54
C ASP A 216 -15.63 0.53 4.06
N THR A 217 -16.67 0.53 4.89
CA THR A 217 -16.55 0.32 6.35
C THR A 217 -15.73 -0.93 6.69
N MET A 218 -14.85 -0.79 7.68
CA MET A 218 -14.07 -1.88 8.27
C MET A 218 -14.82 -2.58 9.41
N ALA A 219 -15.79 -1.93 10.03
CA ALA A 219 -16.65 -2.52 11.05
C ALA A 219 -17.73 -3.42 10.43
N ARG A 220 -17.30 -4.52 9.80
CA ARG A 220 -18.16 -5.51 9.14
C ARG A 220 -18.80 -6.48 10.12
N THR A 221 -20.02 -6.88 9.80
CA THR A 221 -20.81 -7.84 10.58
C THR A 221 -20.43 -9.29 10.22
N ASP A 222 -20.71 -10.24 11.11
CA ASP A 222 -20.49 -11.66 10.82
C ASP A 222 -21.27 -12.13 9.59
N ALA A 223 -22.50 -11.64 9.41
CA ALA A 223 -23.33 -11.94 8.25
C ALA A 223 -22.70 -11.40 6.95
N GLU A 224 -22.09 -10.22 6.98
CA GLU A 224 -21.37 -9.64 5.84
C GLU A 224 -20.10 -10.45 5.50
N PHE A 225 -19.38 -10.93 6.53
CA PHE A 225 -18.24 -11.83 6.34
C PHE A 225 -18.64 -13.15 5.69
N GLU A 226 -19.71 -13.77 6.19
CA GLU A 226 -20.23 -15.01 5.61
C GLU A 226 -20.73 -14.81 4.18
N SER A 227 -21.49 -13.74 3.94
CA SER A 227 -22.01 -13.39 2.61
C SER A 227 -20.87 -13.22 1.61
N ARG A 228 -19.82 -12.47 1.98
CA ARG A 228 -18.64 -12.29 1.11
C ARG A 228 -17.86 -13.58 0.91
N THR A 229 -17.75 -14.42 1.93
CA THR A 229 -17.09 -15.73 1.81
C THR A 229 -17.85 -16.64 0.85
N LYS A 230 -19.18 -16.58 0.84
CA LYS A 230 -20.05 -17.33 -0.09
C LYS A 230 -20.03 -16.74 -1.50
N ALA A 231 -20.09 -15.42 -1.64
CA ALA A 231 -20.08 -14.71 -2.92
C ALA A 231 -18.72 -14.80 -3.63
N GLY A 232 -17.64 -15.02 -2.88
CA GLY A 232 -16.29 -15.09 -3.41
C GLY A 232 -15.70 -13.71 -3.69
N ILE A 233 -14.55 -13.70 -4.37
CA ILE A 233 -13.91 -12.47 -4.83
C ILE A 233 -14.75 -11.91 -5.99
N SER A 234 -15.01 -10.60 -5.99
CA SER A 234 -15.70 -9.93 -7.11
C SER A 234 -15.01 -10.27 -8.44
N ALA A 235 -15.79 -10.49 -9.50
CA ALA A 235 -15.25 -10.76 -10.83
C ALA A 235 -14.31 -9.64 -11.34
N ASN A 236 -14.53 -8.41 -10.85
CA ASN A 236 -13.75 -7.23 -11.21
C ASN A 236 -12.63 -6.92 -10.20
N TRP A 237 -12.27 -7.88 -9.33
CA TRP A 237 -11.17 -7.74 -8.39
C TRP A 237 -9.99 -8.66 -8.74
N PRO A 238 -8.76 -8.13 -8.78
CA PRO A 238 -8.40 -6.71 -8.62
C PRO A 238 -8.90 -5.85 -9.78
N PRO A 239 -9.11 -4.53 -9.58
CA PRO A 239 -9.44 -3.63 -10.67
C PRO A 239 -8.36 -3.70 -11.74
N GLU A 240 -8.76 -3.62 -13.01
CA GLU A 240 -7.80 -3.57 -14.11
C GLU A 240 -6.95 -2.30 -13.98
N PRO A 241 -5.63 -2.41 -14.16
CA PRO A 241 -4.78 -1.25 -14.03
C PRO A 241 -5.01 -0.31 -15.21
N GLU A 242 -4.92 0.99 -14.94
CA GLU A 242 -5.09 1.98 -15.99
C GLU A 242 -3.96 1.85 -17.02
N ARG A 243 -4.30 1.70 -18.30
CA ARG A 243 -3.29 1.57 -19.37
C ARG A 243 -3.29 2.73 -20.35
N GLY A 244 -4.24 3.67 -20.24
CA GLY A 244 -4.35 4.79 -21.18
C GLY A 244 -3.09 5.68 -21.23
N PRO A 245 -2.79 6.32 -22.38
CA PRO A 245 -1.52 7.02 -22.58
C PRO A 245 -1.22 8.11 -21.55
N ALA A 246 -2.21 8.95 -21.23
CA ALA A 246 -2.05 10.01 -20.23
C ALA A 246 -1.73 9.44 -18.83
N SER A 247 -2.38 8.35 -18.44
CA SER A 247 -2.15 7.71 -17.13
C SER A 247 -0.79 7.02 -17.07
N VAL A 248 -0.36 6.38 -18.16
CA VAL A 248 0.99 5.79 -18.28
C VAL A 248 2.07 6.88 -18.25
N ALA A 249 1.88 7.99 -18.97
CA ALA A 249 2.82 9.11 -18.96
C ALA A 249 2.97 9.73 -17.56
N ALA A 250 1.85 10.03 -16.89
CA ALA A 250 1.85 10.58 -15.53
C ALA A 250 2.46 9.62 -14.50
N ALA A 251 2.26 8.30 -14.66
CA ALA A 251 2.89 7.30 -13.82
C ALA A 251 4.40 7.20 -14.05
N ARG A 252 4.83 7.28 -15.31
CA ARG A 252 6.25 7.24 -15.69
C ARG A 252 7.01 8.41 -15.08
N GLU A 253 6.48 9.62 -15.22
CA GLU A 253 7.10 10.83 -14.68
C GLU A 253 7.29 10.72 -13.16
N ARG A 254 6.23 10.32 -12.45
CA ARG A 254 6.27 10.15 -10.99
C ARG A 254 7.24 9.05 -10.55
N ARG A 255 7.19 7.87 -11.15
CA ARG A 255 8.06 6.74 -10.77
C ARG A 255 9.52 7.00 -11.06
N LEU A 256 9.85 7.58 -12.22
CA LEU A 256 11.23 7.95 -12.53
C LEU A 256 11.76 8.98 -11.52
N ALA A 257 10.96 9.99 -11.17
CA ALA A 257 11.33 11.01 -10.20
C ALA A 257 11.51 10.44 -8.78
N ALA A 258 10.64 9.51 -8.36
CA ALA A 258 10.73 8.86 -7.06
C ALA A 258 11.93 7.91 -6.96
N SER A 259 12.16 7.07 -7.98
CA SER A 259 13.18 6.02 -7.95
C SER A 259 14.57 6.49 -8.34
N MET A 260 14.71 7.41 -9.29
CA MET A 260 16.00 7.83 -9.87
C MET A 260 16.19 9.36 -9.87
N PRO A 261 15.94 10.07 -8.75
CA PRO A 261 15.94 11.53 -8.71
C PRO A 261 17.29 12.15 -9.09
N LYS A 262 18.42 11.56 -8.67
CA LYS A 262 19.76 12.11 -8.94
C LYS A 262 20.13 11.92 -10.41
N THR A 263 19.80 10.75 -10.98
CA THR A 263 19.94 10.47 -12.42
C THR A 263 19.25 11.54 -13.25
N LEU A 264 17.97 11.79 -12.97
CA LEU A 264 17.19 12.78 -13.69
C LEU A 264 17.71 14.20 -13.47
N HIS A 265 18.11 14.53 -12.24
CA HIS A 265 18.68 15.84 -11.95
C HIS A 265 19.94 16.10 -12.77
N VAL A 266 20.90 15.16 -12.80
CA VAL A 266 22.14 15.30 -13.55
C VAL A 266 21.88 15.34 -15.06
N LEU A 267 20.96 14.52 -15.57
CA LEU A 267 20.55 14.54 -16.98
C LEU A 267 19.95 15.88 -17.40
N ARG A 268 19.17 16.51 -16.54
CA ARG A 268 18.48 17.78 -16.83
C ARG A 268 19.34 19.02 -16.64
N ASN A 269 20.37 18.96 -15.78
CA ASN A 269 21.10 20.15 -15.33
C ASN A 269 22.60 20.17 -15.70
N THR A 270 23.08 19.21 -16.49
CA THR A 270 24.49 19.21 -16.95
C THR A 270 24.58 19.33 -18.47
N ASN A 271 25.70 19.91 -18.96
CA ASN A 271 25.96 20.04 -20.40
C ASN A 271 25.94 18.68 -21.12
N ARG A 272 26.49 17.64 -20.47
CA ARG A 272 26.48 16.27 -21.01
C ARG A 272 25.05 15.74 -21.12
N GLY A 273 24.24 15.93 -20.09
CA GLY A 273 22.84 15.53 -20.11
C GLY A 273 22.03 16.27 -21.19
N ALA A 274 22.19 17.59 -21.29
CA ALA A 274 21.58 18.40 -22.33
C ALA A 274 21.96 17.92 -23.75
N SER A 275 23.22 17.52 -23.95
CA SER A 275 23.69 16.96 -25.23
C SER A 275 23.01 15.62 -25.59
N LEU A 276 22.79 14.74 -24.61
CA LEU A 276 22.08 13.47 -24.81
C LEU A 276 20.59 13.70 -25.16
N LEU A 277 19.94 14.63 -24.46
CA LEU A 277 18.55 15.02 -24.72
C LEU A 277 18.39 15.62 -26.13
N LEU A 278 19.26 16.57 -26.50
CA LEU A 278 19.26 17.18 -27.83
C LEU A 278 19.50 16.14 -28.93
N ARG A 279 20.44 15.21 -28.69
CA ARG A 279 20.71 14.13 -29.66
C ARG A 279 19.49 13.24 -29.86
N GLY A 280 18.78 12.90 -28.78
CA GLY A 280 17.53 12.14 -28.88
C GLY A 280 16.47 12.88 -29.68
N GLN A 281 16.32 14.19 -29.46
CA GLN A 281 15.40 15.02 -30.23
C GLN A 281 15.74 15.01 -31.73
N VAL A 282 17.03 15.11 -32.10
CA VAL A 282 17.47 15.03 -33.51
C VAL A 282 17.12 13.67 -34.14
N LEU A 283 17.10 12.61 -33.34
CA LEU A 283 16.73 11.25 -33.77
C LEU A 283 15.22 10.98 -33.69
N GLY A 284 14.41 12.00 -33.36
CA GLY A 284 12.95 11.89 -33.28
C GLY A 284 12.43 11.24 -32.00
N TRP A 285 13.27 11.10 -30.97
CA TRP A 285 12.87 10.56 -29.67
C TRP A 285 12.32 11.66 -28.76
N ALA A 286 11.26 11.33 -28.05
CA ALA A 286 10.73 12.19 -27.00
C ALA A 286 11.65 12.24 -25.79
N LYS A 287 11.61 13.36 -25.05
CA LYS A 287 12.41 13.56 -23.84
C LYS A 287 12.29 12.40 -22.85
N TRP A 288 11.06 11.93 -22.61
CA TRP A 288 10.80 10.84 -21.65
C TRP A 288 11.47 9.53 -22.07
N GLN A 289 11.63 9.26 -23.37
CA GLN A 289 12.28 8.04 -23.87
C GLN A 289 13.77 8.04 -23.53
N VAL A 290 14.42 9.21 -23.66
CA VAL A 290 15.82 9.39 -23.29
C VAL A 290 16.00 9.26 -21.77
N GLU A 291 15.14 9.92 -20.98
CA GLU A 291 15.17 9.84 -19.52
C GLU A 291 14.99 8.39 -19.03
N GLN A 292 13.98 7.70 -19.53
CA GLN A 292 13.69 6.31 -19.21
C GLN A 292 14.85 5.38 -19.57
N ALA A 293 15.39 5.50 -20.79
CA ALA A 293 16.47 4.66 -21.25
C ALA A 293 17.74 4.81 -20.41
N ILE A 294 18.08 6.03 -20.01
CA ILE A 294 19.22 6.28 -19.10
C ILE A 294 18.98 5.62 -17.73
N CYS A 295 17.79 5.77 -17.14
CA CYS A 295 17.44 5.10 -15.89
C CYS A 295 17.48 3.57 -16.02
N ASN A 296 17.02 3.03 -17.15
CA ASN A 296 17.05 1.60 -17.42
C ASN A 296 18.46 1.03 -17.58
N LEU A 297 19.36 1.76 -18.26
CA LEU A 297 20.77 1.39 -18.38
C LEU A 297 21.45 1.38 -17.01
N ARG A 298 21.17 2.39 -16.18
CA ARG A 298 21.75 2.52 -14.83
C ARG A 298 21.17 1.57 -13.80
N SER A 299 20.07 0.87 -14.10
CA SER A 299 19.50 -0.12 -13.19
C SER A 299 20.50 -1.22 -12.80
N VAL A 300 21.54 -1.44 -13.62
CA VAL A 300 22.62 -2.40 -13.34
C VAL A 300 23.56 -1.96 -12.21
N ASP A 301 23.64 -0.66 -11.93
CA ASP A 301 24.54 -0.08 -10.92
C ASP A 301 24.07 -0.42 -9.48
N PHE A 302 22.79 -0.75 -9.32
CA PHE A 302 22.21 -1.14 -8.03
C PHE A 302 22.25 -2.64 -7.77
N LEU A 303 22.83 -3.43 -8.68
CA LEU A 303 22.97 -4.87 -8.45
C LEU A 303 24.05 -5.12 -7.39
N ALA A 304 23.68 -5.88 -6.35
CA ALA A 304 24.63 -6.26 -5.30
C ALA A 304 25.82 -7.10 -5.82
N TYR A 305 25.64 -7.78 -6.95
CA TYR A 305 26.68 -8.54 -7.65
C TYR A 305 26.26 -8.73 -9.13
N GLN A 306 27.21 -9.14 -9.98
CA GLN A 306 26.95 -9.44 -11.39
C GLN A 306 26.70 -10.94 -11.58
N PRO A 307 25.45 -11.40 -11.77
CA PRO A 307 25.17 -12.81 -12.00
C PRO A 307 25.66 -13.26 -13.37
N SER A 308 26.17 -14.50 -13.46
CA SER A 308 26.72 -15.07 -14.69
C SER A 308 25.68 -15.37 -15.76
N SER A 309 24.45 -15.72 -15.37
CA SER A 309 23.37 -16.03 -16.33
C SER A 309 22.55 -14.79 -16.66
N VAL A 310 22.34 -14.53 -17.95
CA VAL A 310 21.53 -13.41 -18.46
C VAL A 310 20.14 -13.38 -17.82
N GLY A 311 19.44 -14.51 -17.76
CA GLY A 311 18.09 -14.57 -17.15
C GLY A 311 18.06 -14.13 -15.68
N LYS A 312 19.04 -14.54 -14.86
CA LYS A 312 19.14 -14.06 -13.47
C LYS A 312 19.47 -12.57 -13.41
N ARG A 313 20.34 -12.08 -14.30
CA ARG A 313 20.67 -10.65 -14.39
C ARG A 313 19.43 -9.83 -14.66
N LEU A 314 18.64 -10.21 -15.66
CA LEU A 314 17.39 -9.54 -16.02
C LEU A 314 16.37 -9.58 -14.88
N ALA A 315 16.21 -10.72 -14.21
CA ALA A 315 15.33 -10.83 -13.05
C ALA A 315 15.77 -9.93 -11.88
N MET A 316 17.07 -9.80 -11.63
CA MET A 316 17.58 -8.89 -10.60
C MET A 316 17.39 -7.42 -10.99
N ILE A 317 17.59 -7.07 -12.27
CA ILE A 317 17.33 -5.72 -12.79
C ILE A 317 15.85 -5.36 -12.65
N GLU A 318 14.95 -6.29 -13.00
CA GLU A 318 13.50 -6.09 -12.82
C GLU A 318 13.13 -5.87 -11.34
N ALA A 319 13.74 -6.65 -10.43
CA ALA A 319 13.54 -6.45 -9.00
C ALA A 319 14.02 -5.06 -8.54
N VAL A 320 15.19 -4.61 -9.00
CA VAL A 320 15.72 -3.26 -8.71
C VAL A 320 14.76 -2.17 -9.18
N ARG A 321 14.27 -2.25 -10.42
CA ARG A 321 13.37 -1.25 -11.00
C ARG A 321 12.07 -1.07 -10.23
N ASN A 322 11.62 -2.10 -9.52
CA ASN A 322 10.39 -2.04 -8.73
C ASN A 322 10.61 -1.72 -7.24
N GLN A 323 11.84 -1.79 -6.72
CA GLN A 323 12.09 -1.75 -5.28
C GLN A 323 13.13 -0.72 -4.82
N VAL A 324 14.01 -0.26 -5.71
CA VAL A 324 15.16 0.56 -5.32
C VAL A 324 14.87 2.05 -5.50
N LEU A 325 15.29 2.81 -4.48
CA LEU A 325 15.48 4.25 -4.52
C LEU A 325 16.97 4.54 -4.70
N GLU A 326 17.31 5.40 -5.65
CA GLU A 326 18.69 5.80 -5.94
C GLU A 326 19.37 6.38 -4.69
N PRO A 327 20.46 5.79 -4.18
CA PRO A 327 21.16 6.30 -3.01
C PRO A 327 21.82 7.66 -3.29
N ALA A 328 21.73 8.59 -2.34
CA ALA A 328 22.35 9.91 -2.46
C ALA A 328 23.87 9.85 -2.69
N SER A 329 24.53 8.83 -2.12
CA SER A 329 25.97 8.59 -2.22
C SER A 329 26.43 8.03 -3.56
N MET A 330 25.52 7.58 -4.43
CA MET A 330 25.90 6.97 -5.71
C MET A 330 26.19 8.05 -6.75
N ASP A 331 27.36 8.02 -7.37
CA ASP A 331 27.71 8.97 -8.43
C ASP A 331 26.96 8.68 -9.74
N VAL A 332 26.72 9.74 -10.52
CA VAL A 332 26.02 9.68 -11.80
C VAL A 332 26.97 10.13 -12.90
N ASP A 333 27.57 9.18 -13.60
CA ASP A 333 28.45 9.46 -14.74
C ASP A 333 27.73 9.23 -16.08
N LEU A 334 27.25 10.31 -16.68
CA LEU A 334 26.63 10.30 -18.02
C LEU A 334 27.65 10.22 -19.17
N ALA A 335 28.96 10.33 -18.90
CA ALA A 335 29.98 10.17 -19.93
C ALA A 335 30.16 8.70 -20.32
N SER A 336 29.93 7.79 -19.37
CA SER A 336 29.96 6.33 -19.58
C SER A 336 28.89 5.81 -20.56
N ILE A 337 27.81 6.57 -20.78
CA ILE A 337 26.69 6.18 -21.64
C ILE A 337 26.96 6.64 -23.08
N THR A 338 27.05 5.67 -23.99
CA THR A 338 27.23 5.92 -25.43
C THR A 338 25.89 6.10 -26.16
N SER A 339 25.93 6.75 -27.31
CA SER A 339 24.75 6.91 -28.18
C SER A 339 24.16 5.58 -28.62
N ASP A 340 25.01 4.57 -28.85
CA ASP A 340 24.57 3.24 -29.30
C ASP A 340 23.86 2.49 -28.18
N GLN A 341 24.37 2.59 -26.94
CA GLN A 341 23.70 2.05 -25.76
C GLN A 341 22.35 2.70 -25.55
N LEU A 342 22.28 4.02 -25.67
CA LEU A 342 21.03 4.78 -25.54
C LEU A 342 20.01 4.37 -26.61
N SER A 343 20.42 4.33 -27.88
CA SER A 343 19.57 3.90 -29.00
C SER A 343 19.06 2.47 -28.82
N THR A 344 19.93 1.56 -28.40
CA THR A 344 19.60 0.16 -28.13
C THR A 344 18.57 0.08 -27.00
N GLN A 345 18.78 0.79 -25.90
CA GLN A 345 17.85 0.76 -24.78
C GLN A 345 16.48 1.36 -25.14
N ILE A 346 16.44 2.47 -25.89
CA ILE A 346 15.17 3.03 -26.39
C ILE A 346 14.43 2.03 -27.28
N ALA A 347 15.16 1.31 -28.15
CA ALA A 347 14.57 0.27 -28.99
C ALA A 347 13.94 -0.86 -28.16
N LEU A 348 14.61 -1.27 -27.07
CA LEU A 348 14.13 -2.29 -26.14
C LEU A 348 12.91 -1.81 -25.34
N ASP A 349 12.95 -0.59 -24.80
CA ASP A 349 11.86 0.00 -24.00
C ASP A 349 10.60 0.20 -24.85
N THR A 350 10.77 0.65 -26.09
CA THR A 350 9.66 0.81 -27.05
C THR A 350 9.06 -0.54 -27.43
N ALA A 351 9.90 -1.55 -27.68
CA ALA A 351 9.43 -2.91 -27.95
C ALA A 351 8.75 -3.57 -26.74
N TYR A 352 9.22 -3.27 -25.52
CA TYR A 352 8.59 -3.72 -24.27
C TYR A 352 7.15 -3.22 -24.19
N LEU A 353 6.94 -1.93 -24.46
CA LEU A 353 5.62 -1.29 -24.39
C LEU A 353 4.70 -1.80 -25.51
N LEU A 354 5.19 -1.86 -26.75
CA LEU A 354 4.40 -2.33 -27.90
C LEU A 354 3.90 -3.78 -27.73
N ARG A 355 4.69 -4.69 -27.16
CA ARG A 355 4.22 -6.08 -26.90
C ARG A 355 3.04 -6.16 -25.95
N ARG A 356 2.86 -5.15 -25.12
CA ARG A 356 1.81 -5.10 -24.11
C ARG A 356 0.58 -4.34 -24.61
N LEU A 357 0.78 -3.39 -25.54
CA LEU A 357 -0.29 -2.67 -26.21
C LEU A 357 -0.90 -3.46 -27.38
N GLU A 358 -0.06 -4.15 -28.14
CA GLU A 358 -0.43 -4.91 -29.35
C GLU A 358 0.20 -6.32 -29.28
N PRO A 359 -0.28 -7.22 -28.39
CA PRO A 359 0.36 -8.52 -28.11
C PRO A 359 0.44 -9.45 -29.33
N ASP A 360 -0.51 -9.33 -30.25
CA ASP A 360 -0.63 -10.18 -31.45
C ASP A 360 0.12 -9.60 -32.66
N ARG A 361 0.70 -8.41 -32.53
CA ARG A 361 1.37 -7.72 -33.63
C ARG A 361 2.87 -8.02 -33.65
N GLU A 362 3.41 -8.26 -34.83
CA GLU A 362 4.85 -8.33 -35.03
C GLU A 362 5.47 -6.94 -34.85
N ILE A 363 6.54 -6.87 -34.06
CA ILE A 363 7.22 -5.62 -33.75
C ILE A 363 8.32 -5.40 -34.76
N ALA A 364 8.23 -4.28 -35.49
CA ALA A 364 9.23 -3.85 -36.46
C ALA A 364 10.64 -3.90 -35.87
N GLU A 365 11.65 -4.29 -36.65
CA GLU A 365 13.04 -4.31 -36.19
C GLU A 365 13.59 -2.89 -35.98
N ALA A 366 13.25 -1.96 -36.86
CA ALA A 366 13.75 -0.59 -36.84
C ALA A 366 13.16 0.25 -35.69
N THR A 367 14.03 0.87 -34.88
CA THR A 367 13.64 1.72 -33.74
C THR A 367 12.70 2.86 -34.14
N GLY A 368 12.97 3.52 -35.28
CA GLY A 368 12.16 4.64 -35.76
C GLY A 368 10.70 4.26 -36.03
N ASP A 369 10.45 3.07 -36.57
CA ASP A 369 9.10 2.58 -36.83
C ASP A 369 8.37 2.23 -35.54
N ARG A 370 9.08 1.68 -34.54
CA ARG A 370 8.50 1.43 -33.21
C ARG A 370 8.09 2.73 -32.53
N VAL A 371 8.93 3.76 -32.59
CA VAL A 371 8.66 5.08 -31.99
C VAL A 371 7.47 5.75 -32.68
N ARG A 372 7.42 5.73 -34.02
CA ARG A 372 6.27 6.23 -34.79
C ARG A 372 4.98 5.50 -34.38
N ARG A 373 5.04 4.18 -34.22
CA ARG A 373 3.87 3.40 -33.80
C ARG A 373 3.38 3.80 -32.40
N LEU A 374 4.28 4.04 -31.44
CA LEU A 374 3.86 4.55 -30.13
C LEU A 374 3.20 5.92 -30.22
N GLN A 375 3.70 6.81 -31.07
CA GLN A 375 3.09 8.13 -31.32
C GLN A 375 1.68 7.99 -31.88
N GLU A 376 1.45 7.10 -32.85
CA GLU A 376 0.12 6.79 -33.40
C GLU A 376 -0.85 6.27 -32.33
N LEU A 377 -0.34 5.50 -31.36
CA LEU A 377 -1.12 4.99 -30.23
C LEU A 377 -1.32 6.02 -29.10
N GLY A 378 -0.75 7.23 -29.24
CA GLY A 378 -0.83 8.30 -28.25
C GLY A 378 0.19 8.23 -27.10
N TYR A 379 1.16 7.30 -27.16
CA TYR A 379 2.23 7.14 -26.16
C TYR A 379 3.54 7.86 -26.57
N GLY A 380 3.46 8.77 -27.54
CA GLY A 380 4.58 9.53 -28.10
C GLY A 380 5.30 10.42 -27.09
#